data_AF-A0A534S4V8-F1
#
_entry.id   AF-A0A534S4V8-F1
#
_cell.length_a   1.000
_cell.length_b   1.000
_cell.length_c   1.000
_cell.angle_alpha   90.00
_cell.angle_beta   90.00
_cell.angle_gamma   90.00
#
_symmetry.space_group_name_H-M   'P 1'
#
loop_
_entity.id
_entity.type
_entity.pdbx_description
1 polymer ?
#
loop_
_entity_poly.entity_id
_entity_poly.type
_entity_poly.pdbx_seq_one_letter_code
_entity_poly.pdbx_strand_id
1 'polypeptide(L)'
;MMAELGVGILIIPQKPWDVVRDELAQYRAAYREVNGADPLPTVCAGWTFCDPDAGRAREMAVRYIGGYWDSVLRHYELAKDHLKHTKGYEYYGRMSEIAAEHGTDALSEFFLSLQVWGTPEQCYARVADIRERVGCDTFVGCFRYAGMPVDEAERSMRLFATEVMPELKNLGTADPARQAPAESRASSA
;
A
#
# COMPACT_ATOMS: atom_id res chain seq x y z
N MET A 1 -18.11 4.08 -11.11
CA MET A 1 -18.15 2.67 -10.64
C MET A 1 -17.98 2.54 -9.13
N MET A 2 -16.77 2.66 -8.54
CA MET A 2 -16.61 2.39 -7.08
C MET A 2 -17.45 3.32 -6.18
N ALA A 3 -17.48 4.62 -6.50
CA ALA A 3 -18.32 5.59 -5.81
C ALA A 3 -19.83 5.24 -5.90
N GLU A 4 -20.31 4.83 -7.08
CA GLU A 4 -21.72 4.47 -7.29
C GLU A 4 -22.13 3.20 -6.55
N LEU A 5 -21.18 2.30 -6.29
CA LEU A 5 -21.39 1.07 -5.53
C LEU A 5 -21.36 1.31 -4.01
N GLY A 6 -20.97 2.49 -3.53
CA GLY A 6 -20.92 2.80 -2.10
C GLY A 6 -19.86 2.01 -1.31
N VAL A 7 -18.80 1.52 -1.97
CA VAL A 7 -17.77 0.65 -1.36
C VAL A 7 -16.52 1.41 -0.95
N GLY A 8 -15.89 1.02 0.16
CA GLY A 8 -14.57 1.53 0.57
C GLY A 8 -13.43 1.09 -0.38
N ILE A 9 -12.27 1.72 -0.21
CA ILE A 9 -11.09 1.47 -1.05
C ILE A 9 -9.98 0.82 -0.24
N LEU A 10 -9.42 -0.27 -0.79
CA LEU A 10 -8.15 -0.82 -0.37
C LEU A 10 -7.08 -0.45 -1.40
N ILE A 11 -5.94 0.03 -0.92
CA ILE A 11 -4.76 0.29 -1.76
C ILE A 11 -3.59 -0.62 -1.37
N ILE A 12 -2.78 -0.93 -2.36
CA ILE A 12 -1.44 -1.50 -2.21
C ILE A 12 -0.49 -0.51 -2.90
N PRO A 13 0.51 0.05 -2.20
CA PRO A 13 1.30 1.14 -2.75
C PRO A 13 2.27 0.61 -3.81
N GLN A 14 1.98 1.00 -5.05
CA GLN A 14 2.77 0.66 -6.24
C GLN A 14 3.11 1.88 -7.07
N LYS A 15 2.57 3.06 -6.74
CA LYS A 15 2.78 4.34 -7.41
C LYS A 15 3.34 5.37 -6.41
N PRO A 16 3.92 6.48 -6.88
CA PRO A 16 4.28 7.59 -6.02
C PRO A 16 3.10 8.04 -5.16
N TRP A 17 3.35 8.36 -3.89
CA TRP A 17 2.28 8.62 -2.92
C TRP A 17 1.45 9.87 -3.25
N ASP A 18 2.02 10.86 -3.92
CA ASP A 18 1.32 12.04 -4.44
C ASP A 18 0.24 11.63 -5.47
N VAL A 19 0.58 10.72 -6.38
CA VAL A 19 -0.38 10.17 -7.34
C VAL A 19 -1.50 9.42 -6.61
N VAL A 20 -1.16 8.56 -5.64
CA VAL A 20 -2.16 7.80 -4.86
C VAL A 20 -3.07 8.74 -4.08
N ARG A 21 -2.53 9.78 -3.45
CA ARG A 21 -3.29 10.80 -2.72
C ARG A 21 -4.29 11.49 -3.64
N ASP A 22 -3.86 11.90 -4.83
CA ASP A 22 -4.68 12.63 -5.78
C ASP A 22 -5.79 11.73 -6.36
N GLU A 23 -5.49 10.46 -6.67
CA GLU A 23 -6.48 9.45 -7.07
C GLU A 23 -7.54 9.23 -5.97
N LEU A 24 -7.14 9.15 -4.70
CA LEU A 24 -8.06 9.00 -3.58
C LEU A 24 -8.88 10.28 -3.32
N ALA A 25 -8.32 11.46 -3.56
CA ALA A 25 -9.05 12.73 -3.47
C ALA A 25 -10.17 12.81 -4.51
N GLN A 26 -9.88 12.39 -5.76
CA GLN A 26 -10.88 12.30 -6.83
C GLN A 26 -11.99 11.30 -6.48
N TYR A 27 -11.61 10.12 -5.96
CA TYR A 27 -12.58 9.13 -5.48
C TYR A 27 -13.48 9.69 -4.37
N ARG A 28 -12.91 10.34 -3.35
CA ARG A 28 -13.68 10.94 -2.24
C ARG A 28 -14.66 12.02 -2.74
N ALA A 29 -14.23 12.86 -3.69
CA ALA A 29 -15.10 13.86 -4.30
C ALA A 29 -16.29 13.22 -5.04
N ALA A 30 -16.01 12.22 -5.89
CA ALA A 30 -17.05 11.48 -6.62
C ALA A 30 -18.00 10.72 -5.67
N TYR A 31 -17.48 10.16 -4.58
CA TYR A 31 -18.29 9.46 -3.58
C TYR A 31 -19.28 10.42 -2.90
N ARG A 32 -18.84 11.63 -2.51
CA ARG A 32 -19.71 12.65 -1.92
C ARG A 32 -20.79 13.11 -2.89
N GLU A 33 -20.44 13.31 -4.16
CA GLU A 33 -21.39 13.72 -5.19
C GLU A 33 -22.50 12.69 -5.38
N VAL A 34 -22.16 11.39 -5.39
CA VAL A 34 -23.12 10.32 -5.68
C VAL A 34 -23.89 9.85 -4.44
N ASN A 35 -23.28 9.86 -3.25
CA ASN A 35 -23.83 9.27 -2.03
C ASN A 35 -24.21 10.29 -0.95
N GLY A 36 -23.81 11.56 -1.08
CA GLY A 36 -24.13 12.61 -0.10
C GLY A 36 -23.42 12.47 1.26
N ALA A 37 -22.42 11.59 1.37
CA ALA A 37 -21.67 11.33 2.59
C ALA A 37 -20.18 11.09 2.28
N ASP A 38 -19.33 11.08 3.31
CA ASP A 38 -17.94 10.64 3.19
C ASP A 38 -17.86 9.11 3.03
N PRO A 39 -16.93 8.59 2.19
CA PRO A 39 -16.67 7.16 2.14
C PRO A 39 -16.02 6.67 3.44
N LEU A 40 -16.05 5.36 3.65
CA LEU A 40 -15.23 4.74 4.69
C LEU A 40 -13.74 5.08 4.48
N PRO A 41 -12.95 5.20 5.57
CA PRO A 41 -11.52 5.41 5.47
C PRO A 41 -10.83 4.35 4.61
N THR A 42 -9.72 4.76 3.97
CA THR A 42 -8.95 3.88 3.09
C THR A 42 -8.30 2.76 3.91
N VAL A 43 -8.26 1.54 3.38
CA VAL A 43 -7.40 0.47 3.91
C VAL A 43 -6.10 0.45 3.12
N CYS A 44 -4.95 0.50 3.79
CA CYS A 44 -3.65 0.37 3.13
C CYS A 44 -3.02 -0.98 3.48
N ALA A 45 -2.60 -1.74 2.47
CA ALA A 45 -1.83 -2.97 2.67
C ALA A 45 -0.41 -2.78 2.16
N GLY A 46 0.58 -3.22 2.92
CA GLY A 46 1.99 -3.03 2.58
C GLY A 46 2.89 -4.17 3.07
N TRP A 47 3.97 -4.40 2.33
CA TRP A 47 5.03 -5.31 2.79
C TRP A 47 5.70 -4.70 4.01
N THR A 48 5.84 -5.51 5.05
CA THR A 48 6.29 -5.04 6.37
C THR A 48 7.46 -5.86 6.89
N PHE A 49 8.55 -5.18 7.26
CA PHE A 49 9.69 -5.80 7.94
C PHE A 49 10.25 -4.92 9.07
N CYS A 50 10.23 -5.42 10.29
CA CYS A 50 10.66 -4.71 11.48
C CYS A 50 11.83 -5.43 12.14
N ASP A 51 12.91 -4.71 12.42
CA ASP A 51 14.10 -5.22 13.11
C ASP A 51 14.66 -4.13 14.03
N PRO A 52 15.17 -4.45 15.24
CA PRO A 52 15.79 -3.44 16.10
C PRO A 52 17.01 -2.76 15.45
N ASP A 53 17.69 -3.42 14.51
CA ASP A 53 18.85 -2.88 13.81
C ASP A 53 18.46 -2.34 12.41
N ALA A 54 18.76 -1.07 12.16
CA ALA A 54 18.42 -0.42 10.89
C ALA A 54 19.18 -1.02 9.69
N GLY A 55 20.42 -1.50 9.90
CA GLY A 55 21.22 -2.13 8.85
C GLY A 55 20.63 -3.46 8.42
N ARG A 56 20.32 -4.33 9.40
CA ARG A 56 19.65 -5.61 9.18
C ARG A 56 18.26 -5.41 8.60
N ALA A 57 17.49 -4.43 9.07
CA ALA A 57 16.19 -4.11 8.48
C ALA A 57 16.32 -3.80 6.98
N ARG A 58 17.33 -3.01 6.59
CA ARG A 58 17.60 -2.69 5.18
C ARG A 58 18.06 -3.90 4.38
N GLU A 59 18.94 -4.73 4.94
CA GLU A 59 19.40 -5.97 4.30
C GLU A 59 18.21 -6.90 4.01
N MET A 60 17.36 -7.14 5.01
CA MET A 60 16.20 -8.01 4.90
C MET A 60 15.10 -7.44 4.01
N ALA A 61 14.91 -6.11 4.01
CA ALA A 61 14.01 -5.44 3.09
C ALA A 61 14.44 -5.66 1.64
N VAL A 62 15.72 -5.43 1.30
CA VAL A 62 16.19 -5.70 -0.07
C VAL A 62 16.07 -7.16 -0.43
N ARG A 63 16.48 -8.05 0.48
CA ARG A 63 16.42 -9.49 0.23
C ARG A 63 15.01 -9.98 -0.04
N TYR A 64 14.04 -9.60 0.80
CA TYR A 64 12.71 -10.20 0.75
C TYR A 64 11.67 -9.32 0.07
N ILE A 65 11.63 -8.00 0.35
CA ILE A 65 10.69 -7.10 -0.34
C ILE A 65 11.14 -6.92 -1.79
N GLY A 66 12.44 -6.69 -2.01
CA GLY A 66 13.03 -6.67 -3.35
C GLY A 66 12.89 -8.03 -4.05
N GLY A 67 13.13 -9.15 -3.35
CA GLY A 67 12.92 -10.49 -3.90
C GLY A 67 11.48 -10.78 -4.32
N TYR A 68 10.49 -10.30 -3.56
CA TYR A 68 9.08 -10.37 -3.97
C TYR A 68 8.84 -9.54 -5.23
N TRP A 69 9.37 -8.32 -5.26
CA TRP A 69 9.20 -7.43 -6.39
C TRP A 69 9.84 -7.96 -7.67
N ASP A 70 11.04 -8.55 -7.59
CA ASP A 70 11.68 -9.26 -8.70
C ASP A 70 10.75 -10.37 -9.26
N SER A 71 10.12 -11.14 -8.37
CA SER A 71 9.19 -12.17 -8.79
C SER A 71 7.98 -11.60 -9.54
N VAL A 72 7.48 -10.42 -9.14
CA VAL A 72 6.39 -9.71 -9.82
C VAL A 72 6.84 -9.22 -11.20
N LEU A 73 8.01 -8.57 -11.28
CA LEU A 73 8.57 -8.08 -12.55
C LEU A 73 8.76 -9.21 -13.56
N ARG A 74 9.25 -10.37 -13.10
CA ARG A 74 9.42 -11.57 -13.94
C ARG A 74 8.09 -12.21 -14.32
N HIS A 75 7.17 -12.38 -13.37
CA HIS A 75 5.91 -13.08 -13.60
C HIS A 75 4.99 -12.34 -14.58
N TYR A 76 4.87 -11.02 -14.40
CA TYR A 76 4.03 -10.17 -15.25
C TYR A 76 4.79 -9.56 -16.43
N GLU A 77 6.08 -9.88 -16.57
CA GLU A 77 6.96 -9.37 -17.61
C GLU A 77 6.94 -7.83 -17.71
N LEU A 78 6.78 -7.13 -16.58
CA LEU A 78 6.56 -5.68 -16.53
C LEU A 78 7.72 -4.85 -17.11
N ALA A 79 8.90 -5.45 -17.23
CA ALA A 79 10.07 -4.83 -17.84
C ALA A 79 10.13 -5.00 -19.38
N LYS A 80 9.25 -5.81 -19.98
CA LYS A 80 9.25 -6.08 -21.42
C LYS A 80 8.35 -5.12 -22.20
N ASP A 81 8.67 -4.91 -23.48
CA ASP A 81 8.02 -3.91 -24.35
C ASP A 81 6.53 -4.16 -24.65
N HIS A 82 6.03 -5.38 -24.47
CA HIS A 82 4.66 -5.75 -24.86
C HIS A 82 3.55 -4.94 -24.14
N LEU A 83 3.82 -4.41 -22.95
CA LEU A 83 2.86 -3.57 -22.20
C LEU A 83 2.79 -2.13 -22.70
N LYS A 84 3.81 -1.63 -23.42
CA LYS A 84 3.87 -0.24 -23.91
C LYS A 84 2.74 0.11 -24.87
N HIS A 85 2.25 -0.87 -25.62
CA HIS A 85 1.20 -0.68 -26.61
C HIS A 85 -0.19 -1.07 -26.11
N THR A 86 -0.32 -1.46 -24.84
CA THR A 86 -1.60 -1.90 -24.28
C THR A 86 -2.31 -0.71 -23.62
N LYS A 87 -3.50 -0.38 -24.13
CA LYS A 87 -4.34 0.70 -23.59
C LYS A 87 -4.70 0.41 -22.12
N GLY A 88 -4.49 1.38 -21.24
CA GLY A 88 -4.70 1.24 -19.79
C GLY A 88 -3.47 0.72 -19.01
N TYR A 89 -2.36 0.43 -19.69
CA TYR A 89 -1.10 -0.04 -19.09
C TYR A 89 0.01 1.01 -19.16
N GLU A 90 -0.33 2.28 -19.34
CA GLU A 90 0.61 3.39 -19.53
C GLU A 90 1.58 3.54 -18.35
N TYR A 91 1.14 3.21 -17.13
CA TYR A 91 2.01 3.15 -15.95
C TYR A 91 3.11 2.09 -16.10
N TYR A 92 2.77 0.89 -16.56
CA TYR A 92 3.72 -0.20 -16.77
C TYR A 92 4.62 0.03 -17.97
N GLY A 93 4.13 0.70 -19.01
CA GLY A 93 4.95 1.18 -20.13
C GLY A 93 6.12 2.05 -19.64
N ARG A 94 5.85 3.00 -18.74
CA ARG A 94 6.90 3.81 -18.09
C ARG A 94 7.85 3.01 -17.22
N MET A 95 7.39 1.93 -16.57
CA MET A 95 8.27 1.05 -15.78
C MET A 95 9.26 0.30 -16.68
N SER A 96 8.84 -0.12 -17.88
CA SER A 96 9.74 -0.74 -18.86
C SER A 96 10.79 0.25 -19.38
N GLU A 97 10.44 1.52 -19.57
CA GLU A 97 11.40 2.58 -19.93
C GLU A 97 12.44 2.80 -18.81
N ILE A 98 11.98 2.94 -17.57
CA ILE A 98 12.86 3.08 -16.39
C ILE A 98 13.75 1.84 -16.22
N ALA A 99 13.24 0.63 -16.44
CA ALA A 99 14.04 -0.59 -16.39
C ALA A 99 15.12 -0.61 -17.48
N ALA A 100 14.80 -0.13 -18.68
CA ALA A 100 15.77 -0.07 -19.79
C ALA A 100 16.86 0.98 -19.55
N GLU A 101 16.54 2.10 -18.90
CA GLU A 101 17.46 3.22 -18.66
C GLU A 101 18.30 3.06 -17.37
N HIS A 102 17.68 2.58 -16.29
CA HIS A 102 18.26 2.56 -14.94
C HIS A 102 18.36 1.16 -14.32
N GLY A 103 17.94 0.12 -15.04
CA GLY A 103 17.91 -1.25 -14.54
C GLY A 103 16.77 -1.52 -13.56
N THR A 104 16.59 -2.80 -13.23
CA THR A 104 15.57 -3.27 -12.27
C THR A 104 15.88 -2.88 -10.82
N ASP A 105 17.10 -2.48 -10.53
CA ASP A 105 17.53 -2.06 -9.20
C ASP A 105 16.86 -0.75 -8.79
N ALA A 106 16.77 0.22 -9.71
CA ALA A 106 16.06 1.48 -9.45
C ALA A 106 14.57 1.26 -9.19
N LEU A 107 13.93 0.34 -9.91
CA LEU A 107 12.54 -0.05 -9.69
C LEU A 107 12.35 -0.76 -8.34
N SER A 108 13.32 -1.57 -7.94
CA SER A 108 13.31 -2.26 -6.65
C SER A 108 13.45 -1.28 -5.50
N GLU A 109 14.41 -0.35 -5.57
CA GLU A 109 14.56 0.73 -4.58
C GLU A 109 13.31 1.60 -4.49
N PHE A 110 12.70 1.94 -5.64
CA PHE A 110 11.43 2.64 -5.66
C PHE A 110 10.34 1.85 -4.94
N PHE A 111 10.16 0.57 -5.27
CA PHE A 111 9.17 -0.27 -4.59
C PHE A 111 9.45 -0.37 -3.09
N LEU A 112 10.71 -0.59 -2.68
CA LEU A 112 11.11 -0.58 -1.27
C LEU A 112 10.77 0.73 -0.57
N SER A 113 10.91 1.87 -1.24
CA SER A 113 10.61 3.19 -0.66
C SER A 113 9.12 3.38 -0.33
N LEU A 114 8.24 2.62 -0.99
CA LEU A 114 6.80 2.63 -0.74
C LEU A 114 6.38 1.70 0.41
N GLN A 115 7.25 0.79 0.84
CA GLN A 115 6.93 -0.24 1.84
C GLN A 115 7.36 0.15 3.26
N VAL A 116 6.87 -0.60 4.26
CA VAL A 116 7.12 -0.32 5.67
C VAL A 116 8.23 -1.22 6.18
N TRP A 117 9.47 -0.72 6.27
CA TRP A 117 10.56 -1.50 6.84
C TRP A 117 11.55 -0.67 7.64
N GLY A 118 12.15 -1.21 8.69
CA GLY A 118 13.11 -0.46 9.52
C GLY A 118 13.09 -0.85 10.99
N THR A 119 13.63 0.03 11.83
CA THR A 119 13.41 0.00 13.29
C THR A 119 11.94 0.20 13.64
N PRO A 120 11.50 -0.12 14.87
CA PRO A 120 10.13 0.17 15.31
C PRO A 120 9.71 1.63 15.07
N GLU A 121 10.59 2.59 15.40
CA GLU A 121 10.33 4.02 15.20
C GLU A 121 10.18 4.37 13.71
N GLN A 122 11.03 3.79 12.88
CA GLN A 122 10.99 3.96 11.43
C GLN A 122 9.75 3.31 10.79
N CYS A 123 9.30 2.18 11.32
CA CYS A 123 8.07 1.52 10.88
C CYS A 123 6.84 2.36 11.28
N TYR A 124 6.79 2.82 12.54
CA TYR A 124 5.76 3.75 13.02
C TYR A 124 5.68 4.99 12.13
N ALA A 125 6.81 5.67 11.91
CA ALA A 125 6.85 6.91 11.13
C ALA A 125 6.33 6.71 9.70
N ARG A 126 6.69 5.59 9.06
CA ARG A 126 6.17 5.25 7.72
C ARG A 126 4.67 5.01 7.72
N VAL A 127 4.14 4.23 8.67
CA VAL A 127 2.68 3.99 8.72
C VAL A 127 1.92 5.28 9.05
N ALA A 128 2.46 6.14 9.91
CA ALA A 128 1.88 7.45 10.22
C ALA A 128 1.87 8.39 8.99
N ASP A 129 2.98 8.44 8.24
CA ASP A 129 3.07 9.19 6.98
C ASP A 129 2.09 8.67 5.92
N ILE A 130 1.95 7.33 5.80
CA ILE A 130 0.93 6.72 4.93
C ILE A 130 -0.48 7.18 5.35
N ARG A 131 -0.81 7.10 6.65
CA ARG A 131 -2.08 7.58 7.18
C ARG A 131 -2.36 9.04 6.84
N GLU A 132 -1.37 9.91 6.99
CA GLU A 132 -1.50 11.33 6.65
C GLU A 132 -1.75 11.54 5.15
N ARG A 133 -1.03 10.82 4.28
CA ARG A 133 -1.12 10.97 2.83
C ARG A 133 -2.44 10.47 2.26
N VAL A 134 -2.92 9.32 2.72
CA VAL A 134 -4.06 8.63 2.09
C VAL A 134 -5.33 8.61 2.94
N GLY A 135 -5.26 9.08 4.19
CA GLY A 135 -6.38 9.05 5.12
C GLY A 135 -6.79 7.62 5.50
N CYS A 136 -5.82 6.71 5.65
CA CYS A 136 -6.11 5.35 6.09
C CYS A 136 -6.17 5.26 7.61
N ASP A 137 -7.17 4.54 8.13
CA ASP A 137 -7.27 4.17 9.56
C ASP A 137 -6.89 2.71 9.82
N THR A 138 -6.74 1.94 8.75
CA THR A 138 -6.45 0.51 8.77
C THR A 138 -5.21 0.23 7.92
N PHE A 139 -4.18 -0.32 8.56
CA PHE A 139 -2.97 -0.80 7.89
C PHE A 139 -2.86 -2.32 7.99
N VAL A 140 -2.74 -3.00 6.85
CA VAL A 140 -2.56 -4.44 6.75
C VAL A 140 -1.10 -4.74 6.46
N GLY A 141 -0.37 -5.20 7.47
CA GLY A 141 1.03 -5.59 7.34
C GLY A 141 1.18 -7.01 6.78
N CYS A 142 1.78 -7.15 5.60
CA CYS A 142 2.20 -8.43 5.03
C CYS A 142 3.61 -8.77 5.52
N PHE A 143 3.78 -9.82 6.33
CA PHE A 143 5.06 -10.15 6.99
C PHE A 143 5.83 -11.35 6.41
N ARG A 144 5.24 -12.14 5.52
CA ARG A 144 5.92 -13.30 4.93
C ARG A 144 5.77 -13.35 3.42
N TYR A 145 6.89 -13.36 2.71
CA TYR A 145 6.97 -13.22 1.26
C TYR A 145 8.35 -13.70 0.78
N ALA A 146 8.53 -13.88 -0.53
CA ALA A 146 9.82 -14.20 -1.16
C ALA A 146 10.61 -15.37 -0.51
N GLY A 147 9.90 -16.41 -0.05
CA GLY A 147 10.53 -17.58 0.59
C GLY A 147 11.11 -17.31 1.98
N MET A 148 10.75 -16.20 2.63
CA MET A 148 11.20 -15.87 4.00
C MET A 148 10.88 -17.03 4.97
N PRO A 149 11.88 -17.44 5.78
CA PRO A 149 11.66 -18.39 6.87
C PRO A 149 10.55 -17.94 7.82
N VAL A 150 9.75 -18.90 8.30
CA VAL A 150 8.56 -18.60 9.12
C VAL A 150 8.95 -17.94 10.45
N ASP A 151 10.03 -18.41 11.05
CA ASP A 151 10.61 -17.86 12.28
C ASP A 151 11.07 -16.40 12.10
N GLU A 152 11.67 -16.05 10.96
CA GLU A 152 12.08 -14.68 10.68
C GLU A 152 10.88 -13.75 10.45
N ALA A 153 9.86 -14.23 9.72
CA ALA A 153 8.60 -13.50 9.53
C ALA A 153 7.89 -13.27 10.87
N GLU A 154 7.81 -14.31 11.71
CA GLU A 154 7.18 -14.25 13.03
C GLU A 154 7.93 -13.30 13.97
N ARG A 155 9.27 -13.35 13.98
CA ARG A 155 10.11 -12.44 14.76
C ARG A 155 9.83 -10.98 14.41
N SER A 156 9.83 -10.66 13.12
CA SER A 156 9.52 -9.32 12.63
C SER A 156 8.09 -8.90 12.98
N MET A 157 7.11 -9.78 12.79
CA MET A 157 5.70 -9.51 13.07
C MET A 157 5.46 -9.25 14.56
N ARG A 158 6.06 -10.06 15.44
CA ARG A 158 5.95 -9.90 16.90
C ARG A 158 6.58 -8.59 17.36
N LEU A 159 7.75 -8.23 16.85
CA LEU A 159 8.39 -6.96 17.16
C LEU A 159 7.50 -5.77 16.77
N PHE A 160 6.98 -5.78 15.54
CA PHE A 160 6.04 -4.75 15.09
C PHE A 160 4.78 -4.70 15.97
N ALA A 161 4.21 -5.85 16.31
CA ALA A 161 3.02 -5.92 17.15
C ALA A 161 3.25 -5.40 18.58
N THR A 162 4.45 -5.62 19.13
CA THR A 162 4.80 -5.20 20.50
C THR A 162 5.20 -3.72 20.58
N GLU A 163 6.02 -3.23 19.65
CA GLU A 163 6.64 -1.90 19.74
C GLU A 163 5.92 -0.84 18.90
N VAL A 164 5.31 -1.23 17.77
CA VAL A 164 4.75 -0.28 16.79
C VAL A 164 3.23 -0.17 16.92
N MET A 165 2.54 -1.31 17.04
CA MET A 165 1.08 -1.34 17.08
C MET A 165 0.46 -0.53 18.23
N PRO A 166 1.01 -0.51 19.46
CA PRO A 166 0.46 0.33 20.53
C PRO A 166 0.51 1.82 20.20
N GLU A 167 1.64 2.30 19.67
CA GLU A 167 1.80 3.71 19.26
C GLU A 167 0.87 4.08 18.11
N LEU A 168 0.67 3.18 17.14
CA LEU A 168 -0.31 3.41 16.07
C LEU A 168 -1.75 3.49 16.61
N LYS A 169 -2.10 2.73 17.64
CA LYS A 169 -3.44 2.80 18.26
C LYS A 169 -3.66 4.14 18.99
N ASN A 170 -2.60 4.77 19.49
CA ASN A 170 -2.67 6.09 20.13
C ASN A 170 -3.03 7.21 19.13
N LEU A 171 -2.86 6.99 17.83
CA LEU A 171 -3.26 7.95 16.79
C LEU A 171 -4.78 8.10 16.64
N GLY A 172 -5.56 7.18 17.22
CA GLY A 172 -7.02 7.14 17.13
C GLY A 172 -7.52 6.72 15.75
N THR A 173 -8.71 6.12 15.70
CA THR A 173 -9.47 5.99 14.46
C THR A 173 -10.30 7.27 14.29
N ALA A 174 -10.45 7.77 13.05
CA ALA A 174 -11.45 8.81 12.82
C ALA A 174 -12.81 8.26 13.29
N ASP A 175 -13.51 8.99 14.14
CA ASP A 175 -14.80 8.56 14.66
C ASP A 175 -15.76 8.39 13.47
N PRO A 176 -16.30 7.19 13.20
CA PRO A 176 -17.29 6.99 12.15
C PRO A 176 -18.60 7.62 12.62
N ALA A 177 -18.66 8.94 12.64
CA ALA A 177 -19.87 9.68 12.97
C ALA A 177 -20.94 9.38 11.88
N ARG A 178 -21.77 8.37 12.17
CA ARG A 178 -23.11 8.10 11.63
C ARG A 178 -23.22 8.08 10.11
N GLN A 179 -22.78 6.98 9.49
CA GLN A 179 -23.45 6.55 8.26
C GLN A 179 -24.81 5.95 8.66
N ALA A 180 -25.89 6.71 8.43
CA ALA A 180 -27.22 6.12 8.43
C ALA A 180 -27.23 4.96 7.41
N PRO A 181 -27.93 3.84 7.69
CA PRO A 181 -28.00 2.75 6.73
C PRO A 181 -28.51 3.31 5.41
N ALA A 182 -27.78 3.06 4.32
CA ALA A 182 -28.26 3.35 2.98
C ALA A 182 -29.60 2.64 2.83
N GLU A 183 -30.71 3.40 2.77
CA GLU A 183 -32.02 2.84 2.51
C GLU A 183 -31.89 1.99 1.24
N SER A 184 -32.31 0.72 1.34
CA SER A 184 -32.25 -0.21 0.22
C SER A 184 -32.93 0.45 -0.98
N ARG A 185 -32.15 0.81 -2.01
CA ARG A 185 -32.73 1.22 -3.29
C ARG A 185 -33.49 0.00 -3.80
N ALA A 186 -34.81 0.01 -3.59
CA ALA A 186 -35.70 -0.98 -4.14
C ALA A 186 -35.47 -1.02 -5.65
N SER A 187 -35.12 -2.19 -6.15
CA SER A 187 -35.06 -2.46 -7.58
C SER A 187 -36.47 -2.27 -8.13
N SER A 188 -36.69 -1.18 -8.85
CA SER A 188 -37.83 -1.08 -9.77
C SER A 188 -37.39 -1.68 -11.10
N ALA A 189 -37.94 -2.88 -11.35
CA ALA A 189 -37.96 -3.55 -12.65
C ALA A 189 -38.77 -2.77 -13.70
#